data_AF-A0A922XDB8-F1
#
_entry.id   AF-A0A922XDB8-F1
#
_cell.length_a   1.000
_cell.length_b   1.000
_cell.length_c   1.000
_cell.angle_alpha   90.00
_cell.angle_beta   90.00
_cell.angle_gamma   90.00
#
_symmetry.space_group_name_H-M   'P 1'
#
loop_
_entity.id
_entity.type
_entity.pdbx_description
1 polymer ?
#
loop_
_entity_poly.entity_id
_entity_poly.type
_entity_poly.pdbx_seq_one_letter_code
_entity_poly.pdbx_strand_id
1 'polypeptide(L)'
;MAGELCADGTAVRKKLGDNTVRRRCGFARQFFRAAMRKRFITENPFGEMKGVSIRSNRSRDYFILQEDAAKALDKCPDVQWQLVFALSRYGGLRCRSEHLALKWIDVDWINGRMTMRSPKTEHHEGGDSRIIPIFPEPRPFLEDAWELAKDAVLAMVPEDRAKAHVFTRYRDANSNLRTQLERIFAKTRLKTWPKLFQNLRATRATELAAKYPSHVAAEWLGHSTMVAQKQYWRVTEADFAKASAVPEEPMQPASVS
;
A
#
# COMPACT_ATOMS: atom_id res chain seq x y z
N MET A 1 -27.65 -16.53 -10.61
CA MET A 1 -26.34 -17.12 -10.97
C MET A 1 -26.41 -18.61 -10.70
N ALA A 2 -26.97 -19.38 -11.64
CA ALA A 2 -27.01 -20.84 -11.54
C ALA A 2 -25.58 -21.37 -11.72
N GLY A 3 -25.11 -22.21 -10.79
CA GLY A 3 -23.81 -22.88 -10.92
C GLY A 3 -23.90 -24.06 -11.89
N GLU A 4 -22.82 -24.33 -12.61
CA GLU A 4 -22.69 -25.54 -13.42
C GLU A 4 -22.82 -26.78 -12.53
N LEU A 5 -23.67 -27.71 -12.95
CA LEU A 5 -23.88 -29.03 -12.32
C LEU A 5 -23.07 -30.07 -13.13
N CYS A 6 -22.44 -31.01 -12.43
CA CYS A 6 -21.89 -32.21 -13.06
C CYS A 6 -23.04 -33.09 -13.61
N ALA A 7 -22.73 -34.04 -14.50
CA ALA A 7 -23.71 -34.95 -15.09
C ALA A 7 -24.46 -35.82 -14.05
N ASP A 8 -23.95 -35.91 -12.83
CA ASP A 8 -24.54 -36.63 -11.68
C ASP A 8 -25.35 -35.71 -10.73
N GLY A 9 -25.60 -34.46 -11.11
CA GLY A 9 -26.35 -33.50 -10.30
C GLY A 9 -25.57 -32.91 -9.12
N THR A 10 -24.29 -33.24 -8.96
CA THR A 10 -23.45 -32.60 -7.93
C THR A 10 -23.00 -31.20 -8.39
N ALA A 11 -23.04 -30.23 -7.49
CA ALA A 11 -22.54 -28.89 -7.77
C ALA A 11 -21.04 -28.95 -8.08
N VAL A 12 -20.62 -28.39 -9.23
CA VAL A 12 -19.19 -28.25 -9.55
C VAL A 12 -18.55 -27.40 -8.46
N ARG A 13 -17.86 -28.04 -7.51
CA ARG A 13 -17.12 -27.32 -6.47
C ARG A 13 -16.06 -26.48 -7.17
N LYS A 14 -16.29 -25.17 -7.19
CA LYS A 14 -15.38 -24.19 -7.80
C LYS A 14 -13.94 -24.50 -7.38
N LYS A 15 -13.10 -24.91 -8.35
CA LYS A 15 -11.71 -25.30 -8.10
C LYS A 15 -11.00 -24.13 -7.40
N LEU A 16 -10.57 -24.34 -6.16
CA LEU A 16 -9.91 -23.30 -5.38
C LEU A 16 -8.58 -22.93 -6.03
N GLY A 17 -8.21 -21.65 -5.97
CA GLY A 17 -6.88 -21.22 -6.36
C GLY A 17 -5.80 -21.93 -5.54
N ASP A 18 -4.70 -22.28 -6.18
CA ASP A 18 -3.62 -23.07 -5.61
C ASP A 18 -3.07 -22.50 -4.28
N ASN A 19 -2.84 -21.17 -4.21
CA ASN A 19 -2.46 -20.51 -2.96
C ASN A 19 -3.56 -20.50 -1.89
N THR A 20 -4.84 -20.57 -2.28
CA THR A 20 -5.96 -20.71 -1.34
C THR A 20 -5.97 -22.11 -0.72
N VAL A 21 -5.71 -23.15 -1.53
CA VAL A 21 -5.54 -24.52 -1.02
C VAL A 21 -4.40 -24.58 -0.03
N ARG A 22 -3.22 -24.07 -0.41
CA ARG A 22 -2.04 -24.01 0.47
C ARG A 22 -2.33 -23.32 1.80
N ARG A 23 -2.96 -22.15 1.76
CA ARG A 23 -3.32 -21.40 2.98
C ARG A 23 -4.26 -22.19 3.89
N ARG A 24 -5.27 -22.87 3.32
CA ARG A 24 -6.20 -23.70 4.10
C ARG A 24 -5.50 -24.90 4.74
N CYS A 25 -4.65 -25.61 3.98
CA CYS A 25 -3.83 -26.70 4.52
C CYS A 25 -2.86 -26.20 5.60
N GLY A 26 -2.25 -25.02 5.41
CA GLY A 26 -1.40 -24.38 6.41
C GLY A 26 -2.14 -24.06 7.71
N PHE A 27 -3.37 -23.52 7.62
CA PHE A 27 -4.20 -23.27 8.79
C PHE A 27 -4.62 -24.56 9.49
N ALA A 28 -5.03 -25.60 8.76
CA ALA A 28 -5.33 -26.90 9.35
C ALA A 28 -4.11 -27.44 10.11
N ARG A 29 -2.92 -27.42 9.49
CA ARG A 29 -1.67 -27.83 10.14
C ARG A 29 -1.40 -27.04 11.42
N GLN A 30 -1.61 -25.73 11.44
CA GLN A 30 -1.43 -24.89 12.64
C GLN A 30 -2.46 -25.21 13.72
N PHE A 31 -3.72 -25.40 13.35
CA PHE A 31 -4.82 -25.72 14.25
C PHE A 31 -4.59 -27.06 14.95
N PHE A 32 -4.32 -28.13 14.19
CA PHE A 32 -4.03 -29.45 14.75
C PHE A 32 -2.72 -29.47 15.54
N ARG A 33 -1.73 -28.65 15.17
CA ARG A 33 -0.53 -28.46 16.00
C ARG A 33 -0.87 -27.85 17.36
N ALA A 34 -1.84 -26.94 17.45
CA ALA A 34 -2.30 -26.40 18.73
C ALA A 34 -3.06 -27.46 19.56
N ALA A 35 -3.87 -28.31 18.92
CA ALA A 35 -4.56 -29.42 19.59
C ALA A 35 -3.56 -30.46 20.14
N MET A 36 -2.52 -30.80 19.38
CA MET A 36 -1.41 -31.64 19.86
C MET A 36 -0.69 -31.02 21.07
N ARG A 37 -0.37 -29.72 21.02
CA ARG A 37 0.28 -29.03 22.16
C ARG A 37 -0.57 -29.07 23.43
N LYS A 38 -1.90 -29.05 23.30
CA LYS A 38 -2.86 -29.21 24.40
C LYS A 38 -3.15 -30.68 24.75
N ARG A 39 -2.50 -31.63 24.07
CA ARG A 39 -2.67 -33.09 24.25
C ARG A 39 -4.09 -33.60 24.01
N PHE A 40 -4.90 -32.89 23.21
CA PHE A 40 -6.22 -33.37 22.80
C PHE A 40 -6.15 -34.46 21.73
N ILE A 41 -5.04 -34.52 20.99
CA ILE A 41 -4.75 -35.52 19.97
C ILE A 41 -3.26 -35.89 20.06
N THR A 42 -2.92 -37.09 19.61
CA THR A 42 -1.55 -37.63 19.63
C THR A 42 -0.75 -37.26 18.39
N GLU A 43 -1.43 -37.02 17.26
CA GLU A 43 -0.80 -36.75 15.97
C GLU A 43 -1.53 -35.66 15.19
N ASN A 44 -0.81 -35.02 14.25
CA ASN A 44 -1.36 -34.00 13.37
C ASN A 44 -1.56 -34.58 11.97
N PRO A 45 -2.81 -34.72 11.47
CA PRO A 45 -3.07 -35.31 10.16
C PRO A 45 -2.50 -34.48 8.98
N PHE A 46 -2.12 -33.23 9.23
CA PHE A 46 -1.47 -32.34 8.25
C PHE A 46 0.02 -32.14 8.54
N GLY A 47 0.60 -32.87 9.50
CA GLY A 47 1.94 -32.66 10.04
C GLY A 47 3.05 -32.70 8.99
N GLU A 48 2.99 -33.71 8.12
CA GLU A 48 3.99 -33.99 7.08
C GLU A 48 3.71 -33.30 5.73
N MET A 49 2.61 -32.53 5.62
CA MET A 49 2.29 -31.85 4.37
C MET A 49 3.35 -30.80 4.00
N LYS A 50 4.05 -31.08 2.90
CA LYS A 50 5.03 -30.17 2.27
C LYS A 50 4.32 -29.18 1.35
N GLY A 51 4.93 -28.02 1.13
CA GLY A 51 4.43 -27.04 0.15
C GLY A 51 3.13 -26.34 0.53
N VAL A 52 2.76 -26.32 1.83
CA VAL A 52 1.60 -25.59 2.37
C VAL A 52 1.85 -24.07 2.49
N SER A 53 3.09 -23.62 2.30
CA SER A 53 3.43 -22.20 2.28
C SER A 53 2.93 -21.55 0.98
N ILE A 54 2.30 -20.38 1.11
CA ILE A 54 1.88 -19.57 -0.04
C ILE A 54 3.12 -19.24 -0.88
N ARG A 55 3.02 -19.44 -2.20
CA ARG A 55 4.09 -19.10 -3.14
C ARG A 55 3.83 -17.75 -3.79
N SER A 56 4.89 -17.02 -4.12
CA SER A 56 4.76 -15.81 -4.94
C SER A 56 4.26 -16.18 -6.33
N ASN A 57 3.31 -15.42 -6.85
CA ASN A 57 2.89 -15.52 -8.24
C ASN A 57 3.24 -14.21 -8.95
N ARG A 58 4.30 -14.27 -9.78
CA ARG A 58 4.83 -13.15 -10.55
C ARG A 58 4.10 -12.90 -11.88
N SER A 59 3.24 -13.82 -12.34
CA SER A 59 2.46 -13.65 -13.58
C SER A 59 1.45 -12.49 -13.51
N ARG A 60 1.28 -11.90 -12.33
CA ARG A 60 0.38 -10.80 -12.02
C ARG A 60 1.13 -9.54 -11.57
N ASP A 61 2.44 -9.52 -11.75
CA ASP A 61 3.24 -8.32 -11.50
C ASP A 61 3.11 -7.40 -12.71
N TYR A 62 3.04 -6.09 -12.47
CA TYR A 62 2.84 -5.08 -13.51
C TYR A 62 3.59 -3.82 -13.08
N PHE A 63 4.35 -3.23 -13.99
CA PHE A 63 5.07 -1.98 -13.78
C PHE A 63 4.25 -0.84 -14.40
N ILE A 64 3.93 0.19 -13.61
CA ILE A 64 3.08 1.30 -14.04
C ILE A 64 3.96 2.46 -14.54
N LEU A 65 3.85 2.77 -15.83
CA LEU A 65 4.53 3.92 -16.44
C LEU A 65 4.00 5.25 -15.87
N GLN A 66 4.84 6.27 -15.88
CA GLN A 66 4.49 7.62 -15.41
C GLN A 66 3.30 8.19 -16.20
N GLU A 67 3.26 7.98 -17.51
CA GLU A 67 2.15 8.42 -18.37
C GLU A 67 0.81 7.75 -18.01
N ASP A 68 0.82 6.47 -17.65
CA ASP A 68 -0.39 5.74 -17.27
C ASP A 68 -0.89 6.20 -15.90
N ALA A 69 0.03 6.50 -14.99
CA ALA A 69 -0.29 7.10 -13.70
C ALA A 69 -0.91 8.50 -13.86
N ALA A 70 -0.36 9.33 -14.75
CA ALA A 70 -0.90 10.66 -15.05
C ALA A 70 -2.32 10.58 -15.64
N LYS A 71 -2.55 9.69 -16.63
CA LYS A 71 -3.89 9.44 -17.20
C LYS A 71 -4.89 9.01 -16.12
N ALA A 72 -4.48 8.17 -15.17
CA ALA A 72 -5.34 7.75 -14.06
C ALA A 72 -5.66 8.91 -13.08
N LEU A 73 -4.68 9.75 -12.76
CA LEU A 73 -4.86 10.93 -11.91
C LEU A 73 -5.85 11.94 -12.52
N ASP A 74 -5.76 12.18 -13.83
CA ASP A 74 -6.69 13.07 -14.57
C ASP A 74 -8.14 12.61 -14.50
N LYS A 75 -8.39 11.29 -14.41
CA LYS A 75 -9.75 10.72 -14.34
C LYS A 75 -10.23 10.43 -12.93
N CYS A 76 -9.47 10.80 -11.90
CA CYS A 76 -9.91 10.69 -10.53
C CYS A 76 -11.12 11.60 -10.27
N PRO A 77 -12.11 11.15 -9.47
CA PRO A 77 -13.37 11.89 -9.29
C PRO A 77 -13.25 13.15 -8.44
N ASP A 78 -12.26 13.23 -7.56
CA ASP A 78 -12.04 14.37 -6.65
C ASP A 78 -10.59 14.37 -6.11
N VAL A 79 -10.25 15.44 -5.39
CA VAL A 79 -8.95 15.68 -4.76
C VAL A 79 -8.54 14.58 -3.79
N GLN A 80 -9.46 14.10 -2.93
CA GLN A 80 -9.13 13.02 -2.00
C GLN A 80 -8.81 11.72 -2.75
N TRP A 81 -9.47 11.45 -3.87
CA TRP A 81 -9.17 10.28 -4.70
C TRP A 81 -7.83 10.43 -5.44
N GLN A 82 -7.53 11.63 -5.98
CA GLN A 82 -6.22 11.93 -6.55
C GLN A 82 -5.12 11.67 -5.51
N LEU A 83 -5.31 12.12 -4.28
CA LEU A 83 -4.38 11.87 -3.18
C LEU A 83 -4.26 10.38 -2.83
N VAL A 84 -5.37 9.62 -2.79
CA VAL A 84 -5.32 8.15 -2.59
C VAL A 84 -4.42 7.49 -3.63
N PHE A 85 -4.60 7.86 -4.90
CA PHE A 85 -3.81 7.31 -5.99
C PHE A 85 -2.35 7.75 -5.88
N ALA A 86 -2.08 9.04 -5.68
CA ALA A 86 -0.73 9.60 -5.58
C ALA A 86 0.06 8.99 -4.41
N LEU A 87 -0.52 8.89 -3.22
CA LEU A 87 0.14 8.25 -2.07
C LEU A 87 0.35 6.74 -2.29
N SER A 88 -0.53 6.06 -3.03
CA SER A 88 -0.33 4.65 -3.36
C SER A 88 0.79 4.45 -4.38
N ARG A 89 0.83 5.30 -5.43
CA ARG A 89 1.75 5.20 -6.58
C ARG A 89 3.13 5.77 -6.29
N TYR A 90 3.21 6.88 -5.57
CA TYR A 90 4.46 7.61 -5.34
C TYR A 90 4.85 7.62 -3.87
N GLY A 91 3.89 7.65 -2.95
CA GLY A 91 4.16 7.46 -1.52
C GLY A 91 4.47 6.01 -1.14
N GLY A 92 4.06 5.06 -1.98
CA GLY A 92 4.17 3.63 -1.65
C GLY A 92 3.42 3.31 -0.36
N LEU A 93 2.17 3.78 -0.21
CA LEU A 93 1.29 3.41 0.91
C LEU A 93 0.50 2.11 0.61
N ARG A 94 0.12 1.39 1.67
CA ARG A 94 -0.77 0.24 1.61
C ARG A 94 -2.21 0.75 1.66
N CYS A 95 -2.92 0.58 0.56
CA CYS A 95 -4.35 0.79 0.49
C CYS A 95 -5.09 -0.42 1.11
N ARG A 96 -6.11 -0.24 1.97
CA ARG A 96 -6.81 1.00 2.39
C ARG A 96 -6.44 1.48 3.80
N SER A 97 -5.83 0.61 4.61
CA SER A 97 -5.67 0.85 6.05
C SER A 97 -4.74 2.02 6.39
N GLU A 98 -3.65 2.21 5.63
CA GLU A 98 -2.72 3.32 5.91
C GLU A 98 -3.35 4.66 5.53
N HIS A 99 -4.04 4.74 4.39
CA HIS A 99 -4.78 5.93 3.98
C HIS A 99 -5.80 6.36 5.04
N LEU A 100 -6.67 5.45 5.49
CA LEU A 100 -7.72 5.82 6.45
C LEU A 100 -7.19 6.11 7.86
N ALA A 101 -6.01 5.61 8.22
CA ALA A 101 -5.38 5.91 9.48
C ALA A 101 -4.75 7.31 9.51
N LEU A 102 -4.39 7.87 8.34
CA LEU A 102 -3.66 9.13 8.22
C LEU A 102 -4.44 10.32 8.78
N LYS A 103 -3.77 11.09 9.64
CA LYS A 103 -4.27 12.33 10.25
C LYS A 103 -3.35 13.50 9.90
N TRP A 104 -3.83 14.72 10.04
CA TRP A 104 -3.01 15.91 9.77
C TRP A 104 -1.80 16.04 10.71
N ILE A 105 -1.90 15.56 11.97
CA ILE A 105 -0.74 15.46 12.87
C ILE A 105 0.38 14.55 12.37
N ASP A 106 0.06 13.61 11.48
CA ASP A 106 1.05 12.69 10.93
C ASP A 106 1.81 13.32 9.75
N VAL A 107 1.45 14.53 9.31
CA VAL A 107 2.07 15.27 8.20
C VAL A 107 2.92 16.41 8.74
N ASP A 108 4.23 16.26 8.63
CA ASP A 108 5.22 17.27 9.01
C ASP A 108 5.70 18.01 7.75
N TRP A 109 5.06 19.15 7.49
CA TRP A 109 5.38 20.01 6.35
C TRP A 109 6.75 20.66 6.43
N ILE A 110 7.22 20.96 7.65
CA ILE A 110 8.48 21.67 7.88
C ILE A 110 9.64 20.75 7.53
N ASN A 111 9.61 19.51 8.03
CA ASN A 111 10.66 18.53 7.78
C ASN A 111 10.41 17.69 6.53
N GLY A 112 9.27 17.89 5.85
CA GLY A 112 8.89 17.14 4.66
C GLY A 112 8.74 15.64 4.94
N ARG A 113 8.05 15.26 6.02
CA ARG A 113 7.88 13.87 6.48
C ARG A 113 6.42 13.52 6.72
N MET A 114 6.12 12.23 6.61
CA MET A 114 4.85 11.67 7.08
C MET A 114 5.06 10.42 7.91
N THR A 115 4.25 10.29 8.97
CA THR A 115 4.24 9.12 9.85
C THR A 115 3.12 8.16 9.43
N MET A 116 3.49 7.00 8.91
CA MET A 116 2.55 5.95 8.55
C MET A 116 2.37 4.98 9.71
N ARG A 117 1.24 5.09 10.41
CA ARG A 117 0.85 4.15 11.46
C ARG A 117 0.42 2.81 10.85
N SER A 118 0.84 1.70 11.45
CA SER A 118 0.43 0.36 11.03
C SER A 118 -0.25 -0.37 12.19
N PRO A 119 -1.58 -0.20 12.35
CA PRO A 119 -2.34 -0.83 13.45
C PRO A 119 -2.25 -2.36 13.47
N LYS A 120 -1.93 -2.97 12.31
CA LYS A 120 -1.85 -4.43 12.17
C LYS A 120 -0.54 -5.02 12.67
N THR A 121 0.47 -4.20 12.94
CA THR A 121 1.78 -4.61 13.41
C THR A 121 2.15 -4.01 14.75
N GLU A 122 1.19 -3.37 15.43
CA GLU A 122 1.30 -2.79 16.78
C GLU A 122 1.71 -3.84 17.84
N HIS A 123 1.44 -5.13 17.58
CA HIS A 123 1.84 -6.23 18.46
C HIS A 123 3.27 -6.74 18.21
N HIS A 124 4.02 -6.14 17.28
CA HIS A 124 5.39 -6.53 16.95
C HIS A 124 6.36 -5.40 17.27
N GLU A 125 7.38 -5.69 18.07
CA GLU A 125 8.42 -4.72 18.47
C GLU A 125 9.04 -3.99 17.26
N GLY A 126 8.87 -2.66 17.20
CA GLY A 126 9.32 -1.82 16.08
C GLY A 126 8.46 -1.88 14.81
N GLY A 127 7.26 -2.47 14.86
CA GLY A 127 6.33 -2.62 13.74
C GLY A 127 5.22 -1.55 13.68
N ASP A 128 5.15 -0.65 14.66
CA ASP A 128 3.92 0.12 14.94
C ASP A 128 3.72 1.30 13.97
N SER A 129 4.82 1.79 13.40
CA SER A 129 4.80 2.92 12.47
C SER A 129 6.08 2.95 11.62
N ARG A 130 6.06 3.74 10.54
CA ARG A 130 7.26 4.12 9.78
C ARG A 130 7.19 5.59 9.39
N ILE A 131 8.34 6.22 9.28
CA ILE A 131 8.45 7.59 8.77
C ILE A 131 8.88 7.51 7.32
N ILE A 132 8.19 8.27 6.46
CA ILE A 132 8.51 8.38 5.04
C ILE A 132 8.68 9.85 4.67
N PRO A 133 9.51 10.20 3.68
CA PRO A 133 9.53 11.54 3.13
C PRO A 133 8.21 11.88 2.44
N ILE A 134 7.81 13.15 2.49
CA ILE A 134 6.84 13.71 1.55
C ILE A 134 7.57 13.84 0.22
N PHE A 135 7.50 12.78 -0.59
CA PHE A 135 8.09 12.81 -1.93
C PHE A 135 7.50 13.96 -2.77
N PRO A 136 8.23 14.48 -3.77
CA PRO A 136 7.76 15.59 -4.60
C PRO A 136 6.50 15.25 -5.38
N GLU A 137 6.38 14.03 -5.90
CA GLU A 137 5.26 13.65 -6.76
C GLU A 137 3.89 13.65 -6.05
N PRO A 138 3.73 13.15 -4.80
CA PRO A 138 2.47 13.25 -4.06
C PRO A 138 2.23 14.59 -3.37
N ARG A 139 3.25 15.46 -3.24
CA ARG A 139 3.16 16.71 -2.45
C ARG A 139 2.04 17.65 -2.91
N PRO A 140 1.90 17.98 -4.22
CA PRO A 140 0.84 18.89 -4.67
C PRO A 140 -0.56 18.39 -4.31
N PHE A 141 -0.79 17.07 -4.45
CA PHE A 141 -2.08 16.46 -4.11
C PHE A 141 -2.38 16.50 -2.60
N LEU A 142 -1.33 16.50 -1.77
CA LEU A 142 -1.48 16.61 -0.32
C LEU A 142 -1.80 18.06 0.07
N GLU A 143 -1.18 19.03 -0.60
CA GLU A 143 -1.47 20.46 -0.46
C GLU A 143 -2.91 20.77 -0.89
N ASP A 144 -3.36 20.27 -2.05
CA ASP A 144 -4.75 20.42 -2.51
C ASP A 144 -5.76 19.82 -1.51
N ALA A 145 -5.42 18.67 -0.92
CA ALA A 145 -6.27 18.05 0.09
C ALA A 145 -6.31 18.84 1.40
N TRP A 146 -5.21 19.51 1.77
CA TRP A 146 -5.18 20.43 2.90
C TRP A 146 -6.05 21.66 2.61
N GLU A 147 -5.90 22.27 1.42
CA GLU A 147 -6.70 23.41 1.01
C GLU A 147 -8.21 23.11 1.03
N LEU A 148 -8.60 21.92 0.60
CA LEU A 148 -9.99 21.45 0.68
C LEU A 148 -10.49 21.28 2.12
N ALA A 149 -9.62 20.87 3.05
CA ALA A 149 -9.97 20.52 4.41
C ALA A 149 -9.80 21.68 5.41
N LYS A 150 -8.98 22.70 5.09
CA LYS A 150 -8.49 23.70 6.04
C LYS A 150 -9.61 24.41 6.78
N ASP A 151 -10.66 24.84 6.09
CA ASP A 151 -11.74 25.62 6.72
C ASP A 151 -12.51 24.75 7.73
N ALA A 152 -12.82 23.51 7.35
CA ALA A 152 -13.48 22.55 8.22
C ALA A 152 -12.61 22.16 9.42
N VAL A 153 -11.29 22.00 9.22
CA VAL A 153 -10.34 21.69 10.30
C VAL A 153 -10.17 22.89 11.24
N LEU A 154 -10.05 24.10 10.72
CA LEU A 154 -9.89 25.32 11.53
C LEU A 154 -11.15 25.66 12.33
N ALA A 155 -12.33 25.26 11.84
CA ALA A 155 -13.59 25.35 12.59
C ALA A 155 -13.70 24.35 13.77
N MET A 156 -12.84 23.32 13.81
CA MET A 156 -12.80 22.40 14.96
C MET A 156 -12.15 23.05 16.18
N VAL A 157 -12.47 22.51 17.35
CA VAL A 157 -11.82 22.87 18.62
C VAL A 157 -10.31 22.58 18.51
N PRO A 158 -9.42 23.48 18.98
CA PRO A 158 -7.98 23.36 18.79
C PRO A 158 -7.37 21.97 19.07
N GLU A 159 -7.86 21.24 20.07
CA GLU A 159 -7.34 19.92 20.49
C GLU A 159 -7.65 18.80 19.48
N ASP A 160 -8.60 19.03 18.57
CA ASP A 160 -9.06 18.04 17.58
C ASP A 160 -8.52 18.31 16.17
N ARG A 161 -8.06 19.53 15.88
CA ARG A 161 -7.53 19.92 14.56
C ARG A 161 -6.43 18.98 14.09
N ALA A 162 -5.47 18.70 14.98
CA ALA A 162 -4.36 17.80 14.69
C ALA A 162 -4.82 16.34 14.47
N LYS A 163 -5.89 15.92 15.17
CA LYS A 163 -6.42 14.55 15.08
C LYS A 163 -7.35 14.34 13.89
N ALA A 164 -7.72 15.40 13.18
CA ALA A 164 -8.57 15.34 12.01
C ALA A 164 -7.94 14.47 10.92
N HIS A 165 -8.79 13.67 10.28
CA HIS A 165 -8.35 12.75 9.24
C HIS A 165 -8.12 13.46 7.92
N VAL A 166 -7.04 13.08 7.22
CA VAL A 166 -6.76 13.56 5.85
C VAL A 166 -7.87 13.13 4.88
N PHE A 167 -8.33 11.89 5.02
CA PHE A 167 -9.42 11.35 4.22
C PHE A 167 -10.71 11.28 5.04
N THR A 168 -11.70 12.06 4.63
CA THR A 168 -13.01 12.18 5.29
C THR A 168 -14.13 11.53 4.48
N ARG A 169 -14.10 11.62 3.14
CA ARG A 169 -15.19 11.19 2.25
C ARG A 169 -15.31 9.66 2.10
N TYR A 170 -14.20 8.95 2.24
CA TYR A 170 -14.10 7.52 1.90
C TYR A 170 -13.77 6.66 3.13
N ARG A 171 -14.37 6.94 4.29
CA ARG A 171 -14.09 6.19 5.52
C ARG A 171 -15.06 5.02 5.76
N ASP A 172 -16.25 5.05 5.17
CA ASP A 172 -17.27 4.03 5.43
C ASP A 172 -16.92 2.67 4.82
N ALA A 173 -17.42 1.61 5.46
CA ALA A 173 -17.19 0.21 5.06
C ALA A 173 -17.60 -0.06 3.60
N ASN A 174 -18.55 0.71 3.06
CA ASN A 174 -19.09 0.55 1.71
C ASN A 174 -18.29 1.23 0.60
N SER A 175 -17.30 2.10 0.89
CA SER A 175 -16.52 2.75 -0.17
C SER A 175 -15.46 1.79 -0.74
N ASN A 176 -15.81 1.08 -1.81
CA ASN A 176 -14.89 0.15 -2.46
C ASN A 176 -13.89 0.88 -3.38
N LEU A 177 -12.73 1.25 -2.82
CA LEU A 177 -11.64 1.91 -3.55
C LEU A 177 -11.15 1.09 -4.76
N ARG A 178 -11.23 -0.24 -4.69
CA ARG A 178 -10.83 -1.10 -5.81
C ARG A 178 -11.76 -0.93 -7.00
N THR A 179 -13.07 -1.03 -6.76
CA THR A 179 -14.08 -0.86 -7.82
C THR A 179 -14.03 0.52 -8.42
N GLN A 180 -13.78 1.56 -7.60
CA GLN A 180 -13.63 2.92 -8.14
C GLN A 180 -12.38 3.05 -9.02
N LEU A 181 -11.26 2.42 -8.66
CA LEU A 181 -10.07 2.39 -9.51
C LEU A 181 -10.32 1.68 -10.85
N GLU A 182 -11.05 0.56 -10.83
CA GLU A 182 -11.45 -0.15 -12.05
C GLU A 182 -12.31 0.74 -12.97
N ARG A 183 -13.22 1.56 -12.40
CA ARG A 183 -14.00 2.55 -13.16
C ARG A 183 -13.15 3.66 -13.74
N ILE A 184 -12.14 4.15 -13.00
CA ILE A 184 -11.19 5.16 -13.49
C ILE A 184 -10.45 4.60 -14.71
N PHE A 185 -9.96 3.36 -14.64
CA PHE A 185 -9.24 2.73 -15.74
C PHE A 185 -10.13 2.47 -16.96
N ALA A 186 -11.40 2.12 -16.75
CA ALA A 186 -12.36 2.00 -17.84
C ALA A 186 -12.52 3.33 -18.61
N LYS A 187 -12.38 4.49 -17.94
CA LYS A 187 -12.43 5.81 -18.59
C LYS A 187 -11.17 6.18 -19.34
N THR A 188 -10.00 5.66 -18.94
CA THR A 188 -8.70 6.03 -19.53
C THR A 188 -8.29 5.15 -20.70
N ARG A 189 -9.10 4.16 -21.08
CA ARG A 189 -8.76 3.09 -22.05
C ARG A 189 -7.45 2.36 -21.72
N LEU A 190 -6.98 2.46 -20.49
CA LEU A 190 -5.79 1.75 -20.02
C LEU A 190 -6.11 0.26 -19.85
N LYS A 191 -5.10 -0.59 -20.09
CA LYS A 191 -5.20 -2.00 -19.75
C LYS A 191 -5.26 -2.13 -18.23
N THR A 192 -6.40 -2.60 -17.71
CA THR A 192 -6.53 -2.89 -16.27
C THR A 192 -5.49 -3.93 -15.85
N TRP A 193 -4.58 -3.54 -14.94
CA TRP A 193 -3.59 -4.46 -14.40
C TRP A 193 -4.13 -5.27 -13.22
N PRO A 194 -3.63 -6.49 -13.00
CA PRO A 194 -3.96 -7.25 -11.80
C PRO A 194 -3.40 -6.57 -10.54
N LYS A 195 -3.90 -6.95 -9.35
CA LYS A 195 -3.37 -6.48 -8.05
C LYS A 195 -3.24 -4.93 -7.96
N LEU A 196 -4.25 -4.20 -8.42
CA LEU A 196 -4.27 -2.74 -8.66
C LEU A 196 -3.34 -1.92 -7.74
N PHE A 197 -3.66 -1.80 -6.46
CA PHE A 197 -2.89 -1.00 -5.49
C PHE A 197 -1.55 -1.63 -5.09
N GLN A 198 -1.46 -2.95 -5.09
CA GLN A 198 -0.20 -3.63 -4.75
C GLN A 198 0.85 -3.40 -5.84
N ASN A 199 0.46 -3.37 -7.12
CA ASN A 199 1.38 -3.09 -8.21
C ASN A 199 1.77 -1.60 -8.28
N LEU A 200 0.91 -0.67 -7.86
CA LEU A 200 1.29 0.73 -7.62
C LEU A 200 2.44 0.82 -6.61
N ARG A 201 2.28 0.18 -5.45
CA ARG A 201 3.33 0.09 -4.43
C ARG A 201 4.59 -0.61 -4.96
N ALA A 202 4.45 -1.72 -5.67
CA ALA A 202 5.57 -2.49 -6.20
C ALA A 202 6.37 -1.69 -7.22
N THR A 203 5.69 -0.90 -8.06
CA THR A 203 6.35 0.02 -8.99
C THR A 203 7.17 1.05 -8.23
N ARG A 204 6.60 1.69 -7.19
CA ARG A 204 7.38 2.62 -6.35
C ARG A 204 8.55 1.95 -5.66
N ALA A 205 8.40 0.70 -5.22
CA ALA A 205 9.47 -0.06 -4.61
C ALA A 205 10.66 -0.25 -5.55
N THR A 206 10.39 -0.61 -6.81
CA THR A 206 11.42 -0.73 -7.84
C THR A 206 12.10 0.61 -8.11
N GLU A 207 11.33 1.70 -8.22
CA GLU A 207 11.89 3.05 -8.46
C GLU A 207 12.77 3.55 -7.31
N LEU A 208 12.34 3.32 -6.06
CA LEU A 208 13.13 3.72 -4.89
C LEU A 208 14.40 2.88 -4.76
N ALA A 209 14.32 1.56 -5.00
CA ALA A 209 15.49 0.69 -4.98
C ALA A 209 16.51 1.02 -6.08
N ALA A 210 16.07 1.64 -7.19
CA ALA A 210 16.97 2.12 -8.24
C ALA A 210 17.67 3.44 -7.88
N LYS A 211 17.07 4.26 -7.00
CA LYS A 211 17.56 5.62 -6.66
C LYS A 211 18.27 5.70 -5.31
N TYR A 212 17.91 4.84 -4.37
CA TYR A 212 18.35 4.87 -2.97
C TYR A 212 18.94 3.53 -2.56
N PRO A 213 19.82 3.50 -1.54
CA PRO A 213 20.27 2.25 -0.94
C PRO A 213 19.09 1.35 -0.54
N SER A 214 19.26 0.04 -0.71
CA SER A 214 18.19 -0.94 -0.51
C SER A 214 17.58 -0.90 0.90
N HIS A 215 18.39 -0.63 1.92
CA HIS A 215 17.92 -0.49 3.30
C HIS A 215 17.03 0.74 3.48
N VAL A 216 17.39 1.89 2.88
CA VAL A 216 16.61 3.13 2.92
C VAL A 216 15.25 2.92 2.26
N ALA A 217 15.25 2.37 1.05
CA ALA A 217 14.01 2.07 0.31
C ALA A 217 13.13 1.06 1.06
N ALA A 218 13.72 0.03 1.68
CA ALA A 218 13.00 -0.96 2.46
C ALA A 218 12.39 -0.38 3.74
N GLU A 219 13.10 0.51 4.43
CA GLU A 219 12.64 1.19 5.64
C GLU A 219 11.43 2.10 5.34
N TRP A 220 11.52 2.96 4.31
CA TRP A 220 10.39 3.80 3.87
C TRP A 220 9.17 2.98 3.41
N LEU A 221 9.40 1.80 2.84
CA LEU A 221 8.32 0.89 2.44
C LEU A 221 7.90 -0.07 3.56
N GLY A 222 8.48 -0.01 4.76
CA GLY A 222 8.18 -0.94 5.85
C GLY A 222 8.23 -2.40 5.39
N HIS A 223 9.23 -2.75 4.57
CA HIS A 223 9.54 -4.11 4.19
C HIS A 223 10.64 -4.60 5.13
N SER A 224 10.49 -5.80 5.69
CA SER A 224 11.62 -6.43 6.38
C SER A 224 12.67 -6.79 5.33
N THR A 225 13.88 -6.23 5.45
CA THR A 225 15.04 -6.78 4.75
C THR A 225 15.27 -8.19 5.33
N MET A 226 14.94 -9.22 4.56
CA MET A 226 15.49 -10.55 4.83
C MET A 226 16.96 -10.45 4.45
N VAL A 227 17.84 -10.61 5.44
CA VAL A 227 19.31 -10.82 5.39
C VAL A 227 20.00 -9.81 6.32
N ALA A 228 20.50 -10.31 7.46
CA ALA A 228 21.71 -9.98 8.24
C ALA A 228 22.26 -8.53 8.37
N GLN A 229 21.58 -7.49 7.86
CA GLN A 229 22.01 -6.08 7.86
C GLN A 229 21.28 -5.22 8.90
N LYS A 230 20.34 -5.82 9.65
CA LYS A 230 19.40 -5.13 10.56
C LYS A 230 20.05 -4.32 11.70
N GLN A 231 21.37 -4.36 11.90
CA GLN A 231 22.02 -3.68 13.02
C GLN A 231 22.99 -2.53 12.66
N TYR A 232 23.32 -2.30 11.38
CA TYR A 232 24.34 -1.29 11.03
C TYR A 232 23.84 -0.14 10.14
N TRP A 233 22.83 -0.38 9.30
CA TRP A 233 22.38 0.61 8.33
C TRP A 233 21.14 1.34 8.86
N ARG A 234 21.19 2.68 8.86
CA ARG A 234 20.10 3.55 9.27
C ARG A 234 19.83 4.57 8.17
N VAL A 235 18.57 4.91 7.96
CA VAL A 235 18.20 6.08 7.17
C VAL A 235 18.76 7.34 7.84
N THR A 236 19.39 8.19 7.06
CA THR A 236 19.98 9.45 7.54
C THR A 236 19.06 10.64 7.24
N GLU A 237 19.29 11.75 7.93
CA GLU A 237 18.63 13.04 7.64
C GLU A 237 18.87 13.50 6.19
N ALA A 238 20.06 13.22 5.63
CA ALA A 238 20.40 13.52 4.25
C ALA A 238 19.55 12.72 3.24
N ASP A 239 19.21 11.47 3.57
CA ASP A 239 18.31 10.66 2.73
C ASP A 239 16.90 11.26 2.68
N PHE A 240 16.38 11.74 3.82
CA PHE A 240 15.10 12.45 3.86
C PHE A 240 15.14 13.76 3.07
N ALA A 241 16.16 14.59 3.28
CA ALA A 241 16.30 15.86 2.57
C ALA A 241 16.37 15.65 1.05
N LYS A 242 17.19 14.69 0.59
CA LYS A 242 17.32 14.33 -0.82
C LYS A 242 15.99 13.83 -1.40
N ALA A 243 15.23 13.06 -0.63
CA ALA A 243 13.98 12.47 -1.12
C ALA A 243 12.79 13.42 -1.12
N SER A 244 12.81 14.48 -0.31
CA SER A 244 11.76 15.51 -0.26
C SER A 244 12.06 16.72 -1.14
N ALA A 245 13.30 16.85 -1.67
CA ALA A 245 13.69 17.93 -2.56
C ALA A 245 12.89 17.89 -3.88
N VAL A 246 12.28 19.02 -4.26
CA VAL A 246 11.66 19.19 -5.57
C VAL A 246 12.76 19.15 -6.62
N PRO A 247 12.65 18.37 -7.70
CA PRO A 247 13.63 18.40 -8.77
C PRO A 247 13.71 19.82 -9.35
N GLU A 248 14.89 20.45 -9.33
CA GLU A 248 15.13 21.62 -10.17
C GLU A 248 14.98 21.20 -11.63
N GLU A 249 14.08 21.84 -12.38
CA GLU A 249 14.06 21.68 -13.83
C GLU A 249 15.41 22.15 -14.37
N PRO A 250 16.08 21.37 -15.23
CA PRO A 250 17.29 21.86 -15.88
C PRO A 250 16.89 23.07 -16.74
N MET A 251 17.36 24.24 -16.32
CA MET A 251 17.22 25.50 -17.05
C MET A 251 17.73 25.27 -18.48
N GLN A 252 16.80 25.20 -19.45
CA GLN A 252 17.19 25.12 -20.85
C GLN A 252 18.03 26.36 -21.16
N PRO A 253 19.24 26.23 -21.73
CA PRO A 253 20.01 27.40 -22.13
C PRO A 253 19.17 28.16 -23.16
N ALA A 254 18.90 29.43 -22.86
CA ALA A 254 18.19 30.32 -23.76
C ALA A 254 18.90 30.29 -25.13
N SER A 255 18.17 29.81 -26.14
CA SER A 255 18.58 29.95 -27.53
C SER A 255 18.59 31.44 -27.86
N VAL A 256 19.79 32.02 -27.91
CA VAL A 256 20.00 33.36 -28.43
C VAL A 256 19.84 33.27 -29.94
N SER A 257 18.73 33.83 -30.45
CA SER A 257 18.53 34.14 -31.87
C SER A 257 19.14 35.50 -32.19
#